data_AF-A0A7V2H0E8-F1
#
_entry.id   AF-A0A7V2H0E8-F1
#
_cell.length_a   1.000
_cell.length_b   1.000
_cell.length_c   1.000
_cell.angle_alpha   90.00
_cell.angle_beta   90.00
_cell.angle_gamma   90.00
#
_symmetry.space_group_name_H-M   'P 1'
#
loop_
_entity.id
_entity.type
_entity.pdbx_description
1 polymer ?
#
loop_
_entity_poly.entity_id
_entity_poly.type
_entity_poly.pdbx_seq_one_letter_code
_entity_poly.pdbx_strand_id
1 'polypeptide(L)'
;MSQLLSLARAAQLVGVPRGVLQKMVLTGELAAFDGKLDVDELRRAFPAAVIDDAGAFEKVTQIRETAFGRRVRERTLPSQEVLAQRLFAQGQELADLRRLAQAYHALVVEAQSRIAQLAAADRRWVDVMDMLEQGLKRVLGAEPAGTLDAMVNVLQLISAQVTVLPSGRQFLVEGNDSILQAGLKAGMRFAYGCGTGTCGLCKARVVSGEVRPIQHSDYPLSEAEKQQGYVLLCTQTAVTDVAVETLEARGPADIPAQDLVATVRAIEPLAPDTRLLHLQTPRSNRLRFLAGQSVTLGVAGEHGDVQQVAPLASCPCDERNLHFHIARDDDAPLAQALFAGGIRTGMPVSVRGPSGDFVLDAESARPLVLVACDTGFAPIKSLLEHAMAGEQVEAFDLYWLATRTDGHYLANQCRAWAAAFDNFSHRLLTDGSPAAGAWQVVEAVVASRRELAQCDVFVAGPAEFVQPAVQGLQGAGALPGRTHALVL
;
A
#
# COMPACT_ATOMS: atom_id res chain seq x y z
N MET A 1 7.14 -4.71 28.54
CA MET A 1 7.55 -4.09 27.27
C MET A 1 7.00 -2.68 27.30
N SER A 2 7.88 -1.69 27.32
CA SER A 2 7.57 -0.25 27.31
C SER A 2 6.73 0.06 26.06
N GLN A 3 5.48 0.49 26.25
CA GLN A 3 4.51 0.68 25.18
C GLN A 3 4.69 2.09 24.59
N LEU A 4 5.09 2.18 23.31
CA LEU A 4 5.35 3.44 22.62
C LEU A 4 4.12 3.95 21.83
N LEU A 5 3.73 5.20 22.05
CA LEU A 5 2.58 5.89 21.44
C LEU A 5 3.02 7.05 20.54
N SER A 6 2.39 7.26 19.39
CA SER A 6 2.64 8.50 18.61
C SER A 6 2.23 9.74 19.40
N LEU A 7 2.90 10.87 19.14
CA LEU A 7 2.58 12.17 19.78
C LEU A 7 1.10 12.57 19.63
N ALA A 8 0.49 12.27 18.48
CA ALA A 8 -0.92 12.55 18.23
C ALA A 8 -1.83 11.69 19.11
N ARG A 9 -1.49 10.41 19.28
CA ARG A 9 -2.27 9.50 20.11
C ARG A 9 -2.11 9.78 21.60
N ALA A 10 -0.89 10.11 22.03
CA ALA A 10 -0.59 10.58 23.36
C ALA A 10 -1.43 11.82 23.70
N ALA A 11 -1.44 12.83 22.81
CA ALA A 11 -2.23 14.05 22.95
C ALA A 11 -3.72 13.76 23.16
N GLN A 12 -4.26 12.82 22.40
CA GLN A 12 -5.66 12.42 22.49
C GLN A 12 -5.98 11.67 23.81
N LEU A 13 -5.05 10.85 24.31
CA LEU A 13 -5.21 10.09 25.55
C LEU A 13 -5.11 10.96 26.81
N VAL A 14 -4.16 11.89 26.84
CA VAL A 14 -3.98 12.81 27.97
C VAL A 14 -4.83 14.09 27.85
N GLY A 15 -5.60 14.25 26.77
CA GLY A 15 -6.53 15.35 26.58
C GLY A 15 -5.86 16.71 26.36
N VAL A 16 -4.62 16.74 25.86
CA VAL A 16 -3.88 17.98 25.58
C VAL A 16 -3.53 18.09 24.09
N PRO A 17 -3.41 19.31 23.54
CA PRO A 17 -3.01 19.48 22.15
C PRO A 17 -1.63 18.90 21.86
N ARG A 18 -1.44 18.31 20.67
CA ARG A 18 -0.15 17.74 20.21
C ARG A 18 1.03 18.71 20.36
N GLY A 19 0.81 20.00 20.11
CA GLY A 19 1.86 21.03 20.25
C GLY A 19 2.39 21.18 21.68
N VAL A 20 1.58 20.86 22.70
CA VAL A 20 2.00 20.87 24.11
C VAL A 20 2.97 19.72 24.37
N LEU A 21 2.62 18.50 23.96
CA LEU A 21 3.49 17.33 24.10
C LEU A 21 4.78 17.47 23.28
N GLN A 22 4.68 18.01 22.07
CA GLN A 22 5.85 18.26 21.23
C GLN A 22 6.80 19.28 21.86
N LYS A 23 6.27 20.31 22.52
CA LYS A 23 7.07 21.28 23.29
C LYS A 23 7.74 20.62 24.49
N MET A 24 7.03 19.76 25.23
CA MET A 24 7.59 19.01 26.37
C MET A 24 8.70 18.05 25.96
N VAL A 25 8.60 17.44 24.77
CA VAL A 25 9.69 16.63 24.19
C VAL A 25 10.90 17.51 23.85
N LEU A 26 10.67 18.68 23.25
CA LEU A 26 11.74 19.61 22.88
C LEU A 26 12.44 20.25 24.10
N THR A 27 11.71 20.44 25.21
CA THR A 27 12.28 20.96 26.46
C THR A 27 12.90 19.87 27.35
N GLY A 28 12.80 18.59 26.94
CA GLY A 28 13.37 17.45 27.67
C GLY A 28 12.54 17.00 28.88
N GLU A 29 11.29 17.47 29.02
CA GLU A 29 10.37 17.06 30.10
C GLU A 29 9.74 15.67 29.84
N LEU A 30 9.68 15.27 28.57
CA LEU A 30 9.25 13.95 28.11
C LEU A 30 10.29 13.36 27.16
N ALA A 31 10.72 12.12 27.40
CA ALA A 31 11.55 11.39 26.45
C ALA A 31 10.67 10.81 25.33
N ALA A 32 11.16 10.92 24.10
CA ALA A 32 10.54 10.32 22.93
C ALA A 32 11.57 9.44 22.22
N PHE A 33 11.14 8.26 21.79
CA PHE A 33 11.91 7.38 20.93
C PHE A 33 11.24 7.35 19.56
N ASP A 34 11.93 7.82 18.52
CA ASP A 34 11.42 7.85 17.14
C ASP A 34 10.06 8.56 17.00
N GLY A 35 9.91 9.71 17.67
CA GLY A 35 8.66 10.49 17.67
C GLY A 35 7.51 9.86 18.46
N LYS A 36 7.78 8.78 19.21
CA LYS A 36 6.81 8.08 20.07
C LYS A 36 7.16 8.25 21.54
N LEU A 37 6.14 8.42 22.37
CA LEU A 37 6.22 8.59 23.81
C LEU A 37 5.89 7.27 24.52
N ASP A 38 6.62 6.95 25.58
CA ASP A 38 6.29 5.78 26.37
C ASP A 38 5.07 6.02 27.28
N VAL A 39 4.19 5.02 27.40
CA VAL A 39 2.96 5.09 28.21
C VAL A 39 3.25 5.32 29.69
N ASP A 40 4.28 4.69 30.25
CA ASP A 40 4.66 4.88 31.66
C ASP A 40 5.18 6.30 31.88
N GLU A 41 5.82 6.86 30.86
CA GLU A 41 6.31 8.22 30.85
C GLU A 41 5.20 9.26 30.77
N LEU A 42 4.21 9.00 29.91
CA LEU A 42 2.99 9.76 29.81
C LEU A 42 2.19 9.70 31.10
N ARG A 43 2.11 8.54 31.78
CA ARG A 43 1.43 8.40 33.07
C ARG A 43 2.14 9.19 34.18
N ARG A 44 3.48 9.27 34.14
CA ARG A 44 4.28 10.10 35.05
C ARG A 44 4.04 11.60 34.87
N ALA A 45 4.00 12.09 33.63
CA ALA A 45 3.73 13.50 33.35
C ALA A 45 2.22 13.85 33.48
N PHE A 46 1.39 12.86 33.13
CA PHE A 46 -0.07 12.75 33.00
C PHE A 46 -0.88 12.10 34.14
N PRO A 47 -0.60 12.24 35.44
CA PRO A 47 -1.17 11.34 36.46
C PRO A 47 -2.71 11.43 36.62
N ALA A 48 -3.34 12.50 36.14
CA ALA A 48 -4.79 12.69 36.17
C ALA A 48 -5.51 12.12 34.92
N ALA A 49 -4.77 11.69 33.88
CA ALA A 49 -5.36 11.12 32.68
C ALA A 49 -5.75 9.66 32.94
N VAL A 50 -7.02 9.31 32.67
CA VAL A 50 -7.50 7.93 32.73
C VAL A 50 -7.01 7.19 31.49
N ILE A 51 -5.81 6.62 31.59
CA ILE A 51 -5.25 5.72 30.59
C ILE A 51 -5.75 4.32 30.94
N ASP A 52 -6.86 3.92 30.33
CA ASP A 52 -7.56 2.65 30.60
C ASP A 52 -6.69 1.45 30.19
N ASP A 53 -6.28 0.65 31.18
CA ASP A 53 -5.46 -0.54 30.98
C ASP A 53 -6.34 -1.72 30.52
N ALA A 54 -5.91 -2.36 29.43
CA ALA A 54 -6.23 -3.74 29.04
C ALA A 54 -7.55 -4.09 28.30
N GLY A 55 -8.47 -3.18 27.99
CA GLY A 55 -9.71 -3.55 27.25
C GLY A 55 -9.83 -2.95 25.84
N ALA A 56 -9.68 -1.64 25.74
CA ALA A 56 -9.82 -0.92 24.48
C ALA A 56 -8.62 -1.13 23.56
N PHE A 57 -7.42 -1.32 24.13
CA PHE A 57 -6.18 -1.48 23.36
C PHE A 57 -6.08 -2.85 22.69
N GLU A 58 -6.50 -3.93 23.35
CA GLU A 58 -6.61 -5.25 22.73
C GLU A 58 -7.69 -5.24 21.65
N LYS A 59 -8.84 -4.60 21.87
CA LYS A 59 -9.86 -4.45 20.82
C LYS A 59 -9.37 -3.59 19.66
N VAL A 60 -8.63 -2.50 19.89
CA VAL A 60 -8.07 -1.68 18.80
C VAL A 60 -6.92 -2.41 18.11
N THR A 61 -6.14 -3.22 18.82
CA THR A 61 -5.08 -4.05 18.22
C THR A 61 -5.69 -5.21 17.43
N GLN A 62 -6.73 -5.85 17.94
CA GLN A 62 -7.49 -6.92 17.29
C GLN A 62 -8.29 -6.37 16.11
N ILE A 63 -8.88 -5.17 16.24
CA ILE A 63 -9.48 -4.43 15.13
C ILE A 63 -8.38 -4.04 14.15
N ARG A 64 -7.20 -3.55 14.55
CA ARG A 64 -6.05 -3.31 13.65
C ARG A 64 -5.59 -4.61 12.96
N GLU A 65 -5.69 -5.74 13.64
CA GLU A 65 -5.41 -7.10 13.17
C GLU A 65 -6.57 -7.75 12.38
N THR A 66 -7.76 -7.16 12.33
CA THR A 66 -8.88 -7.68 11.52
C THR A 66 -9.24 -6.72 10.38
N ALA A 67 -9.24 -5.41 10.67
CA ALA A 67 -9.31 -4.30 9.74
C ALA A 67 -8.14 -4.28 8.75
N PHE A 68 -6.98 -4.83 9.15
CA PHE A 68 -5.77 -4.88 8.34
C PHE A 68 -4.97 -6.19 8.50
N GLY A 69 -5.29 -7.03 9.49
CA GLY A 69 -4.34 -8.05 9.92
C GLY A 69 -4.29 -9.31 9.08
N ARG A 70 -3.13 -9.93 9.29
CA ARG A 70 -2.32 -10.74 8.40
C ARG A 70 -1.75 -10.10 7.14
N ARG A 71 -2.33 -9.03 6.56
CA ARG A 71 -1.99 -8.65 5.18
C ARG A 71 -0.86 -7.62 5.00
N VAL A 72 -0.55 -6.79 6.01
CA VAL A 72 0.47 -5.70 5.86
C VAL A 72 1.44 -5.59 7.04
N ARG A 73 1.28 -6.35 8.13
CA ARG A 73 2.13 -6.18 9.33
C ARG A 73 2.77 -7.42 9.93
N GLU A 74 2.80 -8.53 9.20
CA GLU A 74 3.87 -9.49 9.43
C GLU A 74 4.98 -9.15 8.45
N ARG A 75 6.04 -8.51 8.96
CA ARG A 75 7.40 -8.74 8.46
C ARG A 75 7.68 -10.24 8.62
N THR A 76 7.01 -11.06 7.81
CA THR A 76 7.33 -12.46 7.69
C THR A 76 8.74 -12.43 7.14
N LEU A 77 9.68 -12.89 7.95
CA LEU A 77 11.03 -13.09 7.47
C LEU A 77 10.93 -13.87 6.15
N PRO A 78 11.75 -13.53 5.14
CA PRO A 78 11.84 -14.34 3.93
C PRO A 78 12.06 -15.80 4.31
N SER A 79 11.65 -16.74 3.45
CA SER A 79 11.87 -18.15 3.72
C SER A 79 13.35 -18.40 4.06
N GLN A 80 13.64 -19.42 4.88
CA GLN A 80 15.02 -19.71 5.31
C GLN A 80 15.99 -19.78 4.13
N GLU A 81 15.53 -20.33 3.00
CA GLU A 81 16.28 -20.37 1.76
C GLU A 81 16.49 -18.98 1.14
N VAL A 82 15.48 -18.08 1.13
CA VAL A 82 15.64 -16.71 0.56
C VAL A 82 16.64 -15.97 1.42
N LEU A 83 16.47 -16.04 2.74
CA LEU A 83 17.34 -15.39 3.71
C LEU A 83 18.80 -15.88 3.57
N ALA A 84 19.00 -17.20 3.44
CA ALA A 84 20.33 -17.78 3.25
C ALA A 84 20.99 -17.30 1.95
N GLN A 85 20.24 -17.18 0.85
CA GLN A 85 20.77 -16.66 -0.41
C GLN A 85 21.08 -15.16 -0.34
N ARG A 86 20.23 -14.37 0.32
CA ARG A 86 20.50 -12.94 0.56
C ARG A 86 21.76 -12.73 1.40
N LEU A 87 21.91 -13.50 2.48
CA LEU A 87 23.12 -13.55 3.30
C LEU A 87 24.36 -13.94 2.46
N PHE A 88 24.21 -14.93 1.59
CA PHE A 88 25.29 -15.37 0.73
C PHE A 88 25.71 -14.29 -0.29
N ALA A 89 24.75 -13.63 -0.94
CA ALA A 89 25.00 -12.54 -1.89
C ALA A 89 25.73 -11.37 -1.21
N GLN A 90 25.26 -10.93 -0.03
CA GLN A 90 25.97 -9.92 0.77
C GLN A 90 27.36 -10.39 1.20
N GLY A 91 27.52 -11.67 1.53
CA GLY A 91 28.82 -12.27 1.86
C GLY A 91 29.80 -12.22 0.68
N GLN A 92 29.32 -12.43 -0.54
CA GLN A 92 30.13 -12.31 -1.77
C GLN A 92 30.52 -10.85 -2.03
N GLU A 93 29.58 -9.91 -1.93
CA GLU A 93 29.86 -8.49 -2.08
C GLU A 93 30.93 -8.00 -1.08
N LEU A 94 30.81 -8.43 0.19
CA LEU A 94 31.81 -8.14 1.21
C LEU A 94 33.18 -8.75 0.87
N ALA A 95 33.22 -9.96 0.32
CA ALA A 95 34.46 -10.59 -0.12
C ALA A 95 35.10 -9.83 -1.29
N ASP A 96 34.30 -9.35 -2.24
CA ASP A 96 34.75 -8.52 -3.36
C ASP A 96 35.30 -7.18 -2.91
N LEU A 97 34.59 -6.47 -2.04
CA LEU A 97 35.06 -5.21 -1.45
C LEU A 97 36.35 -5.41 -0.66
N ARG A 98 36.49 -6.51 0.09
CA ARG A 98 37.74 -6.86 0.78
C ARG A 98 38.88 -7.11 -0.20
N ARG A 99 38.64 -7.85 -1.29
CA ARG A 99 39.64 -8.06 -2.35
C ARG A 99 40.07 -6.75 -3.00
N LEU A 100 39.12 -5.88 -3.32
CA LEU A 100 39.38 -4.57 -3.93
C LEU A 100 40.18 -3.67 -2.97
N ALA A 101 39.81 -3.64 -1.69
CA ALA A 101 40.53 -2.89 -0.66
C ALA A 101 41.97 -3.41 -0.48
N GLN A 102 42.18 -4.73 -0.49
CA GLN A 102 43.52 -5.34 -0.47
C GLN A 102 44.34 -4.96 -1.70
N ALA A 103 43.74 -4.96 -2.89
CA ALA A 103 44.41 -4.55 -4.13
C ALA A 103 44.80 -3.06 -4.10
N TYR A 104 43.91 -2.18 -3.65
CA TYR A 104 44.24 -0.76 -3.47
C TYR A 104 45.31 -0.54 -2.42
N HIS A 105 45.25 -1.27 -1.29
CA HIS A 105 46.30 -1.19 -0.27
C HIS A 105 47.66 -1.60 -0.83
N ALA A 106 47.74 -2.69 -1.60
CA ALA A 106 48.97 -3.12 -2.24
C ALA A 106 49.52 -2.05 -3.20
N LEU A 107 48.64 -1.39 -3.98
CA LEU A 107 49.02 -0.32 -4.89
C LEU A 107 49.53 0.94 -4.14
N VAL A 108 48.91 1.27 -3.01
CA VAL A 108 49.38 2.35 -2.12
C VAL A 108 50.75 2.02 -1.53
N VAL A 109 50.96 0.80 -1.05
CA VAL A 109 52.26 0.35 -0.51
C VAL A 109 53.34 0.40 -1.59
N GLU A 110 53.03 -0.02 -2.82
CA GLU A 110 53.95 0.09 -3.95
C GLU A 110 54.28 1.56 -4.27
N ALA A 111 53.27 2.44 -4.29
CA ALA A 111 53.45 3.87 -4.51
C ALA A 111 54.34 4.51 -3.42
N GLN A 112 54.08 4.19 -2.14
CA GLN A 112 54.91 4.64 -1.02
C GLN A 112 56.37 4.19 -1.17
N SER A 113 56.61 2.93 -1.56
CA SER A 113 57.95 2.40 -1.79
C SER A 113 58.69 3.17 -2.89
N ARG A 114 58.03 3.44 -4.02
CA ARG A 114 58.61 4.22 -5.13
C ARG A 114 58.87 5.68 -4.73
N ILE A 115 57.95 6.31 -4.01
CA ILE A 115 58.12 7.69 -3.51
C ILE A 115 59.26 7.77 -2.50
N ALA A 116 59.43 6.77 -1.63
CA ALA A 116 60.55 6.72 -0.69
C ALA A 116 61.91 6.64 -1.38
N GLN A 117 62.02 5.90 -2.49
CA GLN A 117 63.23 5.86 -3.31
C GLN A 117 63.54 7.23 -3.94
N LEU A 118 62.52 7.95 -4.42
CA LEU A 118 62.68 9.29 -4.99
C LEU A 118 62.97 10.36 -3.94
N ALA A 119 62.41 10.23 -2.73
CA ALA A 119 62.64 11.13 -1.60
C ALA A 119 64.08 11.09 -1.10
N ALA A 120 64.81 9.98 -1.31
CA ALA A 120 66.24 9.90 -1.05
C ALA A 120 67.07 10.82 -1.97
N ALA A 121 66.55 11.19 -3.14
CA ALA A 121 67.22 12.05 -4.12
C ALA A 121 66.68 13.50 -4.14
N ASP A 122 65.40 13.72 -3.82
CA ASP A 122 64.76 15.04 -3.83
C ASP A 122 63.74 15.18 -2.69
N ARG A 123 63.96 16.17 -1.81
CA ARG A 123 63.15 16.45 -0.63
C ARG A 123 61.68 16.77 -0.94
N ARG A 124 61.35 17.20 -2.16
CA ARG A 124 59.97 17.51 -2.58
C ARG A 124 59.03 16.29 -2.51
N TRP A 125 59.57 15.07 -2.52
CA TRP A 125 58.79 13.84 -2.39
C TRP A 125 58.39 13.52 -0.94
N VAL A 126 59.00 14.17 0.05
CA VAL A 126 58.64 14.01 1.47
C VAL A 126 57.23 14.55 1.72
N ASP A 127 56.91 15.73 1.18
CA ASP A 127 55.58 16.35 1.33
C ASP A 127 54.48 15.48 0.69
N VAL A 128 54.79 14.83 -0.44
CA VAL A 128 53.88 13.91 -1.12
C VAL A 128 53.63 12.64 -0.29
N MET A 129 54.68 12.13 0.37
CA MET A 129 54.57 10.96 1.24
C MET A 129 53.74 11.25 2.49
N ASP A 130 53.97 12.40 3.13
CA ASP A 130 53.18 12.88 4.28
C ASP A 130 51.70 13.07 3.90
N MET A 131 51.42 13.66 2.72
CA MET A 131 50.06 13.79 2.20
C MET A 131 49.38 12.43 2.04
N LEU A 132 50.07 11.45 1.45
CA LEU A 132 49.56 10.08 1.24
C LEU A 132 49.28 9.39 2.57
N GLU A 133 50.18 9.50 3.54
CA GLU A 133 50.06 8.86 4.85
C GLU A 133 48.92 9.47 5.68
N GLN A 134 48.78 10.80 5.65
CA GLN A 134 47.65 11.50 6.28
C GLN A 134 46.32 11.16 5.60
N GLY A 135 46.29 11.06 4.27
CA GLY A 135 45.12 10.61 3.51
C GLY A 135 44.69 9.20 3.91
N LEU A 136 45.64 8.26 4.00
CA LEU A 136 45.36 6.88 4.39
C LEU A 136 44.85 6.78 5.84
N LYS A 137 45.45 7.54 6.78
CA LYS A 137 44.99 7.61 8.18
C LYS A 137 43.56 8.13 8.28
N ARG A 138 43.14 9.08 7.44
CA ARG A 138 41.75 9.57 7.41
C ARG A 138 40.78 8.51 6.88
N VAL A 139 41.17 7.75 5.86
CA VAL A 139 40.30 6.72 5.26
C VAL A 139 40.17 5.51 6.18
N LEU A 140 41.27 5.04 6.78
CA LEU A 140 41.28 3.88 7.69
C LEU A 140 40.78 4.22 9.10
N GLY A 141 40.83 5.49 9.50
CA GLY A 141 40.31 5.99 10.77
C GLY A 141 38.86 6.46 10.72
N ALA A 142 38.16 6.31 9.59
CA ALA A 142 36.72 6.52 9.52
C ALA A 142 36.03 5.54 10.49
N GLU A 143 35.09 6.04 11.30
CA GLU A 143 34.45 5.25 12.34
C GLU A 143 33.81 3.96 11.79
N PRO A 144 33.81 2.86 12.59
CA PRO A 144 33.08 1.67 12.22
C PRO A 144 31.61 2.00 11.97
N ALA A 145 31.04 1.33 10.98
CA ALA A 145 29.64 1.40 10.57
C ALA A 145 28.70 1.58 11.78
N GLY A 146 27.98 2.70 11.82
CA GLY A 146 27.13 3.07 12.94
C GLY A 146 25.91 2.14 13.08
N THR A 147 25.11 2.33 14.14
CA THR A 147 23.86 1.57 14.33
C THR A 147 22.92 1.66 13.12
N LEU A 148 22.93 2.81 12.41
CA LEU A 148 22.19 3.02 11.17
C LEU A 148 22.62 2.09 10.04
N ASP A 149 23.92 1.89 9.84
CA ASP A 149 24.44 1.00 8.79
C ASP A 149 24.10 -0.46 9.07
N ALA A 150 24.15 -0.89 10.35
CA ALA A 150 23.70 -2.20 10.76
C ALA A 150 22.19 -2.41 10.48
N MET A 151 21.36 -1.38 10.72
CA MET A 151 19.94 -1.43 10.41
C MET A 151 19.66 -1.48 8.91
N VAL A 152 20.41 -0.73 8.09
CA VAL A 152 20.32 -0.78 6.63
C VAL A 152 20.69 -2.18 6.10
N ASN A 153 21.77 -2.78 6.61
CA ASN A 153 22.17 -4.14 6.22
C ASN A 153 21.10 -5.18 6.59
N VAL A 154 20.46 -5.05 7.75
CA VAL A 154 19.34 -5.90 8.16
C VAL A 154 18.12 -5.68 7.25
N LEU A 155 17.83 -4.45 6.84
CA LEU A 155 16.74 -4.15 5.90
C LEU A 155 16.98 -4.76 4.51
N GLN A 156 18.21 -4.71 4.00
CA GLN A 156 18.62 -5.37 2.73
C GLN A 156 18.52 -6.89 2.79
N LEU A 157 18.65 -7.49 3.99
CA LEU A 157 18.43 -8.92 4.19
C LEU A 157 16.94 -9.28 4.16
N ILE A 158 16.09 -8.40 4.68
CA ILE A 158 14.64 -8.65 4.85
C ILE A 158 13.83 -8.25 3.61
N SER A 159 14.32 -7.28 2.83
CA SER A 159 13.65 -6.75 1.64
C SER A 159 14.62 -6.58 0.47
N ALA A 160 14.13 -6.74 -0.75
CA ALA A 160 14.87 -6.47 -1.98
C ALA A 160 14.13 -5.43 -2.81
N GLN A 161 14.85 -4.49 -3.42
CA GLN A 161 14.27 -3.47 -4.27
C GLN A 161 14.11 -3.97 -5.70
N VAL A 162 12.92 -3.82 -6.27
CA VAL A 162 12.65 -4.09 -7.69
C VAL A 162 12.43 -2.78 -8.42
N THR A 163 13.19 -2.55 -9.48
CA THR A 163 13.02 -1.44 -10.41
C THR A 163 12.35 -1.94 -11.70
N VAL A 164 11.30 -1.25 -12.14
CA VAL A 164 10.59 -1.58 -13.39
C VAL A 164 11.06 -0.68 -14.51
N LEU A 165 11.39 -1.27 -15.65
CA LEU A 165 11.80 -0.57 -16.87
C LEU A 165 10.72 -0.71 -17.96
N PRO A 166 10.41 0.36 -18.71
CA PRO A 166 11.10 1.66 -18.73
C PRO A 166 10.56 2.71 -17.74
N SER A 167 9.53 2.39 -16.94
CA SER A 167 8.86 3.39 -16.08
C SER A 167 9.76 3.98 -15.00
N GLY A 168 10.80 3.27 -14.58
CA GLY A 168 11.71 3.66 -13.51
C GLY A 168 11.11 3.53 -12.11
N ARG A 169 9.86 3.08 -11.99
CA ARG A 169 9.16 2.91 -10.71
C ARG A 169 9.81 1.81 -9.89
N GLN A 170 9.86 2.00 -8.57
CA GLN A 170 10.51 1.10 -7.63
C GLN A 170 9.53 0.64 -6.55
N PHE A 171 9.70 -0.60 -6.11
CA PHE A 171 8.98 -1.17 -4.97
C PHE A 171 9.84 -2.19 -4.23
N LEU A 172 9.46 -2.51 -2.99
CA LEU A 172 10.14 -3.50 -2.17
C LEU A 172 9.41 -4.85 -2.23
N VAL A 173 10.18 -5.93 -2.30
CA VAL A 173 9.70 -7.30 -2.13
C VAL A 173 10.02 -7.74 -0.72
N GLU A 174 8.98 -7.85 0.10
CA GLU A 174 9.06 -8.26 1.50
C GLU A 174 8.65 -9.72 1.69
N GLY A 175 9.30 -10.40 2.65
CA GLY A 175 8.95 -11.74 3.07
C GLY A 175 8.96 -12.78 1.95
N ASN A 176 7.81 -13.46 1.77
CA ASN A 176 7.63 -14.54 0.79
C ASN A 176 6.81 -14.11 -0.43
N ASP A 177 6.60 -12.81 -0.62
CA ASP A 177 5.84 -12.32 -1.76
C ASP A 177 6.58 -12.63 -3.08
N SER A 178 5.79 -12.96 -4.11
CA SER A 178 6.27 -12.91 -5.48
C SER A 178 6.48 -11.45 -5.91
N ILE A 179 7.32 -11.22 -6.93
CA ILE A 179 7.53 -9.90 -7.52
C ILE A 179 6.19 -9.31 -8.01
N LEU A 180 5.28 -10.15 -8.54
CA LEU A 180 3.93 -9.71 -8.91
C LEU A 180 3.14 -9.19 -7.70
N GLN A 181 3.06 -9.96 -6.61
CA GLN A 181 2.26 -9.59 -5.43
C GLN A 181 2.78 -8.32 -4.78
N ALA A 182 4.11 -8.24 -4.57
CA ALA A 182 4.76 -7.05 -4.03
C ALA A 182 4.51 -5.83 -4.93
N GLY A 183 4.61 -6.00 -6.25
CA GLY A 183 4.32 -4.92 -7.20
C GLY A 183 2.87 -4.44 -7.13
N LEU A 184 1.89 -5.35 -7.10
CA LEU A 184 0.47 -4.98 -7.01
C LEU A 184 0.15 -4.24 -5.71
N LYS A 185 0.76 -4.65 -4.58
CA LYS A 185 0.65 -3.93 -3.30
C LYS A 185 1.23 -2.53 -3.38
N ALA A 186 2.36 -2.37 -4.09
CA ALA A 186 3.00 -1.08 -4.33
C ALA A 186 2.33 -0.23 -5.44
N GLY A 187 1.18 -0.67 -5.99
CA GLY A 187 0.47 0.08 -7.02
C GLY A 187 1.05 -0.07 -8.43
N MET A 188 1.85 -1.10 -8.68
CA MET A 188 2.30 -1.48 -10.03
C MET A 188 1.14 -2.07 -10.83
N ARG A 189 1.04 -1.71 -12.10
CA ARG A 189 -0.11 -2.08 -12.95
C ARG A 189 0.22 -3.20 -13.94
N PHE A 190 0.89 -4.23 -13.44
CA PHE A 190 1.37 -5.34 -14.26
C PHE A 190 0.25 -6.10 -14.97
N ALA A 191 0.60 -6.71 -16.11
CA ALA A 191 -0.25 -7.72 -16.75
C ALA A 191 -0.19 -9.04 -15.98
N TYR A 192 -1.34 -9.60 -15.65
CA TYR A 192 -1.47 -10.92 -15.02
C TYR A 192 -2.85 -11.53 -15.30
N GLY A 193 -3.03 -12.81 -14.95
CA GLY A 193 -4.32 -13.49 -15.02
C GLY A 193 -4.47 -14.59 -13.98
N CYS A 194 -3.56 -15.57 -13.92
CA CYS A 194 -3.67 -16.68 -12.95
C CYS A 194 -2.95 -16.45 -11.62
N GLY A 195 -1.83 -15.70 -11.61
CA GLY A 195 -0.97 -15.56 -10.42
C GLY A 195 -0.32 -16.87 -9.93
N THR A 196 -0.35 -17.95 -10.71
CA THR A 196 0.12 -19.30 -10.33
C THR A 196 1.10 -19.93 -11.32
N GLY A 197 1.63 -19.15 -12.27
CA GLY A 197 2.62 -19.67 -13.23
C GLY A 197 2.06 -20.44 -14.41
N THR A 198 0.76 -20.34 -14.72
CA THR A 198 0.10 -21.11 -15.78
C THR A 198 -0.17 -20.31 -17.06
N CYS A 199 -0.59 -19.04 -16.96
CA CYS A 199 -1.06 -18.26 -18.11
C CYS A 199 0.01 -17.51 -18.91
N GLY A 200 1.19 -17.26 -18.31
CA GLY A 200 2.27 -16.48 -18.95
C GLY A 200 2.08 -14.96 -19.07
N LEU A 201 0.91 -14.40 -18.71
CA LEU A 201 0.66 -12.95 -18.86
C LEU A 201 1.61 -12.04 -18.07
N CYS A 202 2.08 -12.50 -16.92
CA CYS A 202 3.06 -11.78 -16.09
C CYS A 202 4.52 -12.03 -16.51
N LYS A 203 4.76 -12.41 -17.77
CA LYS A 203 6.10 -12.61 -18.30
C LYS A 203 6.84 -11.29 -18.36
N ALA A 204 8.04 -11.26 -17.80
CA ALA A 204 8.91 -10.09 -17.76
C ALA A 204 10.37 -10.54 -17.95
N ARG A 205 11.24 -9.63 -18.37
CA ARG A 205 12.66 -9.91 -18.55
C ARG A 205 13.46 -9.36 -17.38
N VAL A 206 14.25 -10.19 -16.72
CA VAL A 206 15.21 -9.73 -15.70
C VAL A 206 16.41 -9.12 -16.43
N VAL A 207 16.65 -7.83 -16.21
CA VAL A 207 17.75 -7.08 -16.83
C VAL A 207 19.00 -7.12 -15.95
N SER A 208 18.82 -7.06 -14.63
CA SER A 208 19.89 -7.18 -13.64
C SER A 208 19.36 -7.73 -12.32
N GLY A 209 20.26 -8.28 -11.52
CA GLY A 209 19.94 -8.90 -10.24
C GLY A 209 19.53 -10.37 -10.35
N GLU A 210 19.30 -10.99 -9.20
CA GLU A 210 18.97 -12.40 -9.08
C GLU A 210 17.55 -12.60 -8.57
N VAL A 211 16.84 -13.53 -9.20
CA VAL A 211 15.49 -13.96 -8.80
C VAL A 211 15.49 -15.44 -8.50
N ARG A 212 14.55 -15.88 -7.66
CA ARG A 212 14.36 -17.30 -7.36
C ARG A 212 12.90 -17.73 -7.49
N PRO A 213 12.63 -18.92 -8.05
CA PRO A 213 11.30 -19.50 -8.01
C PRO A 213 10.87 -19.79 -6.57
N ILE A 214 9.65 -19.37 -6.22
CA ILE A 214 8.98 -19.70 -4.95
C ILE A 214 7.81 -20.67 -5.13
N GLN A 215 7.42 -20.94 -6.38
CA GLN A 215 6.38 -21.90 -6.73
C GLN A 215 6.63 -22.52 -8.11
N HIS A 216 5.99 -23.66 -8.36
CA HIS A 216 6.07 -24.34 -9.66
C HIS A 216 5.36 -23.53 -10.76
N SER A 217 5.82 -23.71 -12.00
CA SER A 217 5.30 -23.05 -13.19
C SER A 217 5.07 -24.09 -14.28
N ASP A 218 3.83 -24.24 -14.73
CA ASP A 218 3.47 -25.11 -15.85
C ASP A 218 3.61 -24.41 -17.21
N TYR A 219 3.81 -23.09 -17.22
CA TYR A 219 3.95 -22.33 -18.45
C TYR A 219 5.28 -22.65 -19.16
N PRO A 220 5.25 -23.04 -20.45
CA PRO A 220 6.44 -23.44 -21.18
C PRO A 220 7.21 -22.20 -21.69
N LEU A 221 8.19 -21.74 -20.90
CA LEU A 221 9.21 -20.81 -21.41
C LEU A 221 10.18 -21.57 -22.32
N SER A 222 10.39 -21.06 -23.54
CA SER A 222 11.39 -21.60 -24.47
C SER A 222 12.81 -21.43 -23.92
N GLU A 223 13.75 -22.26 -24.38
CA GLU A 223 15.16 -22.15 -23.98
C GLU A 223 15.76 -20.79 -24.36
N ALA A 224 15.34 -20.21 -25.49
CA ALA A 224 15.74 -18.87 -25.89
C ALA A 224 15.22 -17.80 -24.92
N GLU A 225 13.97 -17.90 -24.47
CA GLU A 225 13.40 -16.98 -23.47
C GLU A 225 14.14 -17.09 -22.13
N LYS A 226 14.42 -18.31 -21.66
CA LYS A 226 15.20 -18.53 -20.44
C LYS A 226 16.60 -17.92 -20.53
N GLN A 227 17.29 -18.12 -21.66
CA GLN A 227 18.62 -17.54 -21.91
C GLN A 227 18.60 -16.02 -21.97
N GLN A 228 17.50 -15.42 -22.42
CA GLN A 228 17.29 -13.97 -22.45
C GLN A 228 16.86 -13.39 -21.09
N GLY A 229 16.72 -14.23 -20.05
CA GLY A 229 16.32 -13.80 -18.71
C GLY A 229 14.83 -13.60 -18.52
N TYR A 230 13.97 -14.16 -19.38
CA TYR A 230 12.52 -14.10 -19.17
C TYR A 230 12.08 -15.01 -18.04
N VAL A 231 11.23 -14.46 -17.17
CA VAL A 231 10.64 -15.13 -16.02
C VAL A 231 9.15 -14.76 -15.90
N LEU A 232 8.41 -15.48 -15.05
CA LEU A 232 7.06 -15.09 -14.67
C LEU A 232 7.09 -14.40 -13.31
N LEU A 233 6.68 -13.13 -13.25
CA LEU A 233 6.74 -12.35 -12.00
C LEU A 233 5.94 -12.98 -10.85
N CYS A 234 4.88 -13.75 -11.16
CA CYS A 234 4.09 -14.44 -10.14
C CYS A 234 4.78 -15.66 -9.53
N THR A 235 5.81 -16.23 -10.15
CA THR A 235 6.49 -17.41 -9.63
C THR A 235 7.85 -17.11 -9.02
N GLN A 236 8.34 -15.90 -9.18
CA GLN A 236 9.66 -15.47 -8.73
C GLN A 236 9.57 -14.51 -7.55
N THR A 237 10.54 -14.60 -6.65
CA THR A 237 10.86 -13.56 -5.66
C THR A 237 12.25 -12.97 -5.95
N ALA A 238 12.52 -11.76 -5.44
CA ALA A 238 13.80 -11.08 -5.63
C ALA A 238 14.81 -11.52 -4.54
N VAL A 239 15.98 -12.00 -4.97
CA VAL A 239 17.09 -12.36 -4.08
C VAL A 239 17.92 -11.11 -3.81
N THR A 240 18.43 -10.45 -4.85
CA THR A 240 19.09 -9.15 -4.74
C THR A 240 18.15 -8.02 -5.15
N ASP A 241 18.65 -6.79 -5.21
CA ASP A 241 17.98 -5.75 -5.98
C ASP A 241 17.92 -6.17 -7.45
N VAL A 242 16.74 -6.03 -8.07
CA VAL A 242 16.43 -6.56 -9.40
C VAL A 242 15.86 -5.47 -10.29
N ALA A 243 16.30 -5.41 -11.55
CA ALA A 243 15.63 -4.62 -12.59
C ALA A 243 14.85 -5.55 -13.51
N VAL A 244 13.55 -5.31 -13.67
CA VAL A 244 12.69 -6.06 -14.59
C VAL A 244 12.18 -5.15 -15.71
N GLU A 245 12.22 -5.64 -16.93
CA GLU A 245 11.60 -4.99 -18.09
C GLU A 245 10.22 -5.61 -18.32
N THR A 246 9.18 -4.78 -18.19
CA THR A 246 7.78 -5.16 -18.43
C THR A 246 6.92 -3.92 -18.65
N LEU A 247 5.80 -4.10 -19.32
CA LEU A 247 4.85 -3.03 -19.57
C LEU A 247 3.82 -2.95 -18.44
N GLU A 248 3.57 -1.74 -17.98
CA GLU A 248 2.52 -1.41 -17.02
C GLU A 248 1.33 -0.80 -17.76
N ALA A 249 0.11 -1.08 -17.29
CA ALA A 249 -1.04 -0.32 -17.74
C ALA A 249 -0.94 1.12 -17.23
N ARG A 250 -1.05 2.11 -18.13
CA ARG A 250 -1.03 3.53 -17.76
C ARG A 250 -2.36 3.99 -17.20
N GLY A 251 -3.45 3.31 -17.55
CA GLY A 251 -4.78 3.61 -17.02
C GLY A 251 -5.81 2.51 -17.33
N PRO A 252 -7.09 2.78 -17.05
CA PRO A 252 -8.20 1.84 -17.27
C PRO A 252 -8.25 1.26 -18.69
N ALA A 253 -7.99 2.08 -19.71
CA ALA A 253 -8.06 1.69 -21.12
C ALA A 253 -7.04 0.59 -21.52
N ASP A 254 -5.95 0.44 -20.77
CA ASP A 254 -4.93 -0.59 -21.02
C ASP A 254 -5.27 -1.95 -20.37
N ILE A 255 -6.40 -2.03 -19.64
CA ILE A 255 -6.88 -3.27 -19.02
C ILE A 255 -8.12 -3.75 -19.79
N PRO A 256 -8.04 -4.89 -20.50
CA PRO A 256 -9.18 -5.40 -21.24
C PRO A 256 -10.27 -5.93 -20.31
N ALA A 257 -11.52 -5.86 -20.77
CA ALA A 257 -12.61 -6.56 -20.13
C ALA A 257 -12.38 -8.08 -20.18
N GLN A 258 -12.61 -8.73 -19.05
CA GLN A 258 -12.46 -10.14 -18.78
C GLN A 258 -13.82 -10.71 -18.39
N ASP A 259 -14.11 -11.92 -18.87
CA ASP A 259 -15.26 -12.71 -18.42
C ASP A 259 -14.75 -13.86 -17.55
N LEU A 260 -15.26 -13.97 -16.33
CA LEU A 260 -14.95 -15.07 -15.43
C LEU A 260 -16.18 -15.49 -14.63
N VAL A 261 -16.13 -16.71 -14.07
CA VAL A 261 -17.14 -17.20 -13.13
C VAL A 261 -16.49 -17.27 -11.75
N ALA A 262 -16.97 -16.44 -10.84
CA ALA A 262 -16.58 -16.48 -9.43
C ALA A 262 -17.60 -17.29 -8.62
N THR A 263 -17.22 -17.71 -7.42
CA THR A 263 -18.11 -18.44 -6.51
C THR A 263 -18.43 -17.56 -5.30
N VAL A 264 -19.69 -17.53 -4.88
CA VAL A 264 -20.08 -16.89 -3.61
C VAL A 264 -19.39 -17.61 -2.47
N ARG A 265 -18.43 -16.95 -1.83
CA ARG A 265 -17.68 -17.51 -0.70
C ARG A 265 -18.39 -17.24 0.62
N ALA A 266 -18.92 -16.03 0.79
CA ALA A 266 -19.66 -15.63 1.97
C ALA A 266 -20.63 -14.50 1.64
N ILE A 267 -21.68 -14.40 2.46
CA ILE A 267 -22.61 -13.27 2.48
C ILE A 267 -22.69 -12.83 3.93
N GLU A 268 -22.15 -11.65 4.24
CA GLU A 268 -22.02 -11.18 5.62
C GLU A 268 -22.89 -9.95 5.86
N PRO A 269 -23.59 -9.86 7.01
CA PRO A 269 -24.29 -8.64 7.39
C PRO A 269 -23.29 -7.57 7.86
N LEU A 270 -23.19 -6.47 7.10
CA LEU A 270 -22.45 -5.27 7.53
C LEU A 270 -23.34 -4.38 8.41
N ALA A 271 -24.62 -4.31 8.07
CA ALA A 271 -25.67 -3.55 8.75
C ALA A 271 -27.03 -4.22 8.50
N PRO A 272 -28.13 -3.82 9.18
CA PRO A 272 -29.46 -4.39 8.96
C PRO A 272 -29.84 -4.50 7.47
N ASP A 273 -29.59 -3.45 6.70
CA ASP A 273 -29.92 -3.36 5.28
C ASP A 273 -28.71 -3.22 4.37
N THR A 274 -27.52 -3.61 4.84
CA THR A 274 -26.34 -3.71 3.97
C THR A 274 -25.68 -5.07 4.14
N ARG A 275 -25.36 -5.72 3.02
CA ARG A 275 -24.67 -7.01 2.97
C ARG A 275 -23.35 -6.89 2.23
N LEU A 276 -22.33 -7.57 2.72
CA LEU A 276 -21.11 -7.85 1.98
C LEU A 276 -21.32 -9.13 1.18
N LEU A 277 -21.33 -9.01 -0.15
CA LEU A 277 -21.23 -10.15 -1.05
C LEU A 277 -19.74 -10.41 -1.33
N HIS A 278 -19.22 -11.53 -0.83
CA HIS A 278 -17.85 -11.95 -1.05
C HIS A 278 -17.81 -13.02 -2.16
N LEU A 279 -17.29 -12.64 -3.32
CA LEU A 279 -17.02 -13.55 -4.42
C LEU A 279 -15.54 -13.96 -4.42
N GLN A 280 -15.27 -15.23 -4.70
CA GLN A 280 -13.93 -15.75 -4.85
C GLN A 280 -13.69 -16.20 -6.30
N THR A 281 -12.65 -15.66 -6.92
CA THR A 281 -12.28 -16.07 -8.28
C THR A 281 -11.59 -17.45 -8.27
N PRO A 282 -11.64 -18.17 -9.41
CA PRO A 282 -10.83 -19.36 -9.63
C PRO A 282 -9.34 -19.04 -9.50
N ARG A 283 -8.53 -20.03 -9.10
CA ARG A 283 -7.06 -19.87 -9.05
C ARG A 283 -6.44 -19.67 -10.42
N SER A 284 -7.06 -20.25 -11.46
CA SER A 284 -6.58 -20.19 -12.84
C SER A 284 -6.91 -18.89 -13.55
N ASN A 285 -7.92 -18.13 -13.08
CA ASN A 285 -8.39 -16.91 -13.72
C ASN A 285 -8.87 -15.92 -12.64
N ARG A 286 -8.04 -14.92 -12.35
CA ARG A 286 -8.29 -13.83 -11.40
C ARG A 286 -8.64 -12.57 -12.16
N LEU A 287 -9.38 -11.67 -11.52
CA LEU A 287 -9.77 -10.41 -12.15
C LEU A 287 -8.60 -9.42 -12.06
N ARG A 288 -8.06 -8.98 -13.20
CA ARG A 288 -7.17 -7.81 -13.24
C ARG A 288 -8.00 -6.53 -13.29
N PHE A 289 -7.87 -5.66 -12.29
CA PHE A 289 -8.58 -4.38 -12.21
C PHE A 289 -7.78 -3.30 -11.47
N LEU A 290 -8.22 -2.05 -11.56
CA LEU A 290 -7.72 -0.92 -10.78
C LEU A 290 -8.69 -0.57 -9.65
N ALA A 291 -8.16 -0.11 -8.52
CA ALA A 291 -8.97 0.32 -7.38
C ALA A 291 -10.01 1.37 -7.80
N GLY A 292 -11.25 1.20 -7.32
CA GLY A 292 -12.39 2.07 -7.65
C GLY A 292 -13.19 1.68 -8.92
N GLN A 293 -12.73 0.71 -9.71
CA GLN A 293 -13.48 0.21 -10.87
C GLN A 293 -14.70 -0.65 -10.48
N SER A 294 -15.58 -0.85 -11.46
CA SER A 294 -16.79 -1.67 -11.34
C SER A 294 -16.74 -2.91 -12.23
N VAL A 295 -17.61 -3.87 -11.95
CA VAL A 295 -17.89 -5.03 -12.81
C VAL A 295 -19.38 -5.23 -12.97
N THR A 296 -19.79 -5.87 -14.06
CA THR A 296 -21.14 -6.41 -14.21
C THR A 296 -21.19 -7.79 -13.58
N LEU A 297 -22.06 -7.95 -12.58
CA LEU A 297 -22.38 -9.23 -11.95
C LEU A 297 -23.58 -9.85 -12.64
N GLY A 298 -23.45 -11.11 -13.03
CA GLY A 298 -24.51 -11.94 -13.60
C GLY A 298 -24.87 -13.08 -12.67
N VAL A 299 -26.11 -13.14 -12.21
CA VAL A 299 -26.64 -14.22 -11.36
C VAL A 299 -27.80 -14.88 -12.08
N ALA A 300 -27.69 -16.18 -12.32
CA ALA A 300 -28.81 -16.96 -12.84
C ALA A 300 -29.84 -17.15 -11.72
N GLY A 301 -31.08 -16.71 -11.95
CA GLY A 301 -32.18 -16.78 -10.99
C GLY A 301 -33.36 -17.59 -11.50
N GLU A 302 -34.15 -18.17 -10.59
CA GLU A 302 -35.37 -18.91 -10.93
C GLU A 302 -36.43 -18.02 -11.61
N HIS A 303 -36.37 -16.71 -11.41
CA HIS A 303 -37.27 -15.71 -11.98
C HIS A 303 -36.63 -14.87 -13.10
N GLY A 304 -35.48 -15.31 -13.63
CA GLY A 304 -34.75 -14.64 -14.70
C GLY A 304 -33.31 -14.30 -14.30
N ASP A 305 -32.45 -14.20 -15.30
CA ASP A 305 -31.05 -13.82 -15.10
C ASP A 305 -30.95 -12.35 -14.71
N VAL A 306 -30.28 -12.08 -13.59
CA VAL A 306 -30.00 -10.73 -13.11
C VAL A 306 -28.63 -10.30 -13.61
N GLN A 307 -28.56 -9.11 -14.22
CA GLN A 307 -27.30 -8.43 -14.49
C GLN A 307 -27.30 -7.04 -13.90
N GLN A 308 -26.29 -6.72 -13.08
CA GLN A 308 -26.16 -5.42 -12.46
C GLN A 308 -24.70 -5.00 -12.37
N VAL A 309 -24.42 -3.73 -12.67
CA VAL A 309 -23.11 -3.13 -12.45
C VAL A 309 -22.94 -2.89 -10.95
N ALA A 310 -21.83 -3.34 -10.38
CA ALA A 310 -21.51 -3.14 -8.99
C ALA A 310 -20.05 -2.67 -8.84
N PRO A 311 -19.79 -1.62 -8.05
CA PRO A 311 -18.44 -1.17 -7.77
C PRO A 311 -17.70 -2.19 -6.88
N LEU A 312 -16.42 -2.42 -7.18
CA LEU A 312 -15.58 -3.27 -6.35
C LEU A 312 -15.22 -2.53 -5.05
N ALA A 313 -15.41 -3.21 -3.92
CA ALA A 313 -15.07 -2.72 -2.59
C ALA A 313 -13.75 -3.28 -2.03
N SER A 314 -13.12 -4.23 -2.73
CA SER A 314 -11.82 -4.81 -2.35
C SER A 314 -10.65 -4.11 -3.02
N CYS A 315 -9.46 -4.16 -2.41
CA CYS A 315 -8.23 -3.74 -3.06
C CYS A 315 -7.86 -4.72 -4.21
N PRO A 316 -7.39 -4.22 -5.38
CA PRO A 316 -6.74 -5.08 -6.40
C PRO A 316 -5.51 -5.85 -5.88
N CYS A 317 -4.95 -5.44 -4.74
CA CYS A 317 -3.94 -6.18 -3.98
C CYS A 317 -4.39 -7.62 -3.62
N ASP A 318 -5.71 -7.84 -3.46
CA ASP A 318 -6.34 -9.13 -3.15
C ASP A 318 -7.26 -9.55 -4.32
N GLU A 319 -6.66 -9.66 -5.49
CA GLU A 319 -7.22 -10.05 -6.79
C GLU A 319 -8.12 -11.31 -6.80
N ARG A 320 -8.05 -12.16 -5.77
CA ARG A 320 -8.86 -13.38 -5.68
C ARG A 320 -10.16 -13.17 -4.90
N ASN A 321 -10.23 -12.17 -4.03
CA ASN A 321 -11.38 -11.90 -3.18
C ASN A 321 -12.04 -10.59 -3.62
N LEU A 322 -13.18 -10.71 -4.30
CA LEU A 322 -13.96 -9.58 -4.78
C LEU A 322 -15.06 -9.29 -3.76
N HIS A 323 -15.09 -8.07 -3.24
CA HIS A 323 -16.06 -7.63 -2.24
C HIS A 323 -17.02 -6.63 -2.86
N PHE A 324 -18.31 -6.77 -2.56
CA PHE A 324 -19.35 -5.83 -2.98
C PHE A 324 -20.23 -5.46 -1.79
N HIS A 325 -20.51 -4.18 -1.60
CA HIS A 325 -21.46 -3.72 -0.59
C HIS A 325 -22.81 -3.50 -1.25
N ILE A 326 -23.78 -4.35 -0.92
CA ILE A 326 -25.11 -4.33 -1.51
C ILE A 326 -26.09 -3.85 -0.43
N ALA A 327 -26.65 -2.66 -0.64
CA ALA A 327 -27.75 -2.17 0.19
C ALA A 327 -29.06 -2.84 -0.22
N ARG A 328 -29.99 -2.93 0.73
CA ARG A 328 -31.37 -3.32 0.44
C ARG A 328 -31.99 -2.22 -0.41
N ASP A 329 -32.45 -2.64 -1.57
CA ASP A 329 -33.14 -1.83 -2.54
C ASP A 329 -34.16 -2.74 -3.22
N ASP A 330 -35.44 -2.39 -3.11
CA ASP A 330 -36.55 -3.16 -3.64
C ASP A 330 -36.72 -2.93 -5.15
N ASP A 331 -36.00 -1.99 -5.76
CA ASP A 331 -36.00 -1.75 -7.20
C ASP A 331 -34.78 -2.37 -7.90
N ALA A 332 -33.75 -2.78 -7.13
CA ALA A 332 -32.53 -3.40 -7.66
C ALA A 332 -32.62 -4.94 -7.65
N PRO A 333 -32.64 -5.63 -8.81
CA PRO A 333 -32.85 -7.08 -8.86
C PRO A 333 -31.76 -7.89 -8.13
N LEU A 334 -30.51 -7.43 -8.14
CA LEU A 334 -29.42 -8.10 -7.42
C LEU A 334 -29.64 -8.02 -5.91
N ALA A 335 -30.06 -6.84 -5.42
CA ALA A 335 -30.35 -6.64 -4.01
C ALA A 335 -31.55 -7.51 -3.59
N GLN A 336 -32.66 -7.48 -4.34
CA GLN A 336 -33.80 -8.36 -4.09
C GLN A 336 -33.39 -9.84 -4.01
N ALA A 337 -32.65 -10.34 -5.01
CA ALA A 337 -32.18 -11.72 -5.03
C ALA A 337 -31.28 -12.07 -3.84
N LEU A 338 -30.40 -11.14 -3.42
CA LEU A 338 -29.52 -11.33 -2.28
C LEU A 338 -30.30 -11.38 -0.95
N PHE A 339 -31.21 -10.42 -0.73
CA PHE A 339 -31.94 -10.29 0.52
C PHE A 339 -33.11 -11.28 0.66
N ALA A 340 -33.67 -11.77 -0.44
CA ALA A 340 -34.66 -12.85 -0.46
C ALA A 340 -34.02 -14.25 -0.27
N GLY A 341 -32.69 -14.35 -0.24
CA GLY A 341 -31.97 -15.63 -0.10
C GLY A 341 -31.89 -16.44 -1.40
N GLY A 342 -32.09 -15.80 -2.55
CA GLY A 342 -31.86 -16.37 -3.88
C GLY A 342 -30.36 -16.56 -4.18
N ILE A 343 -29.49 -15.68 -3.64
CA ILE A 343 -28.03 -15.83 -3.73
C ILE A 343 -27.52 -16.54 -2.47
N ARG A 344 -26.75 -17.61 -2.65
CA ARG A 344 -26.25 -18.45 -1.54
C ARG A 344 -24.78 -18.80 -1.72
N THR A 345 -24.10 -19.10 -0.61
CA THR A 345 -22.73 -19.61 -0.63
C THR A 345 -22.59 -20.84 -1.54
N GLY A 346 -21.50 -20.89 -2.30
CA GLY A 346 -21.23 -21.93 -3.30
C GLY A 346 -21.83 -21.67 -4.69
N MET A 347 -22.70 -20.67 -4.82
CA MET A 347 -23.34 -20.34 -6.10
C MET A 347 -22.32 -19.71 -7.08
N PRO A 348 -22.35 -20.07 -8.38
CA PRO A 348 -21.58 -19.38 -9.40
C PRO A 348 -22.19 -18.01 -9.73
N VAL A 349 -21.33 -17.02 -9.91
CA VAL A 349 -21.69 -15.66 -10.34
C VAL A 349 -20.78 -15.29 -11.50
N SER A 350 -21.38 -14.91 -12.63
CA SER A 350 -20.64 -14.38 -13.76
C SER A 350 -20.15 -12.97 -13.41
N VAL A 351 -18.90 -12.68 -13.74
CA VAL A 351 -18.25 -11.38 -13.54
C VAL A 351 -17.68 -10.94 -14.88
N ARG A 352 -18.15 -9.80 -15.38
CA ARG A 352 -17.64 -9.15 -16.59
C ARG A 352 -17.06 -7.79 -16.24
N GLY A 353 -15.79 -7.56 -16.54
CA GLY A 353 -15.12 -6.30 -16.25
C GLY A 353 -13.60 -6.41 -16.29
N PRO A 354 -12.86 -5.39 -15.84
CA PRO A 354 -13.35 -4.20 -15.17
C PRO A 354 -13.89 -3.14 -16.13
N SER A 355 -14.62 -2.17 -15.58
CA SER A 355 -15.06 -0.95 -16.27
C SER A 355 -14.98 0.27 -15.35
N GLY A 356 -14.95 1.46 -15.95
CA GLY A 356 -14.97 2.74 -15.25
C GLY A 356 -13.59 3.39 -15.11
N ASP A 357 -13.62 4.73 -15.07
CA ASP A 357 -12.46 5.62 -14.98
C ASP A 357 -12.26 6.22 -13.57
N PHE A 358 -13.04 5.76 -12.60
CA PHE A 358 -12.95 6.18 -11.20
C PHE A 358 -11.78 5.48 -10.51
N VAL A 359 -10.55 5.88 -10.85
CA VAL A 359 -9.31 5.24 -10.39
C VAL A 359 -8.30 6.28 -9.91
N LEU A 360 -7.38 5.86 -9.03
CA LEU A 360 -6.25 6.71 -8.62
C LEU A 360 -5.30 6.97 -9.80
N ASP A 361 -4.65 8.13 -9.80
CA ASP A 361 -3.45 8.35 -10.61
C ASP A 361 -2.25 7.68 -9.91
N ALA A 362 -1.52 6.81 -10.63
CA ALA A 362 -0.40 6.07 -10.06
C ALA A 362 0.87 6.91 -9.88
N GLU A 363 0.92 8.11 -10.47
CA GLU A 363 2.05 9.03 -10.37
C GLU A 363 1.79 10.19 -9.39
N SER A 364 0.55 10.33 -8.91
CA SER A 364 0.17 11.40 -8.00
C SER A 364 0.47 11.04 -6.55
N ALA A 365 1.33 11.84 -5.90
CA ALA A 365 1.56 11.79 -4.45
C ALA A 365 0.65 12.75 -3.66
N ARG A 366 -0.30 13.42 -4.35
CA ARG A 366 -1.11 14.49 -3.78
C ARG A 366 -2.04 14.00 -2.68
N PRO A 367 -2.43 14.87 -1.73
CA PRO A 367 -3.47 14.53 -0.75
C PRO A 367 -4.78 14.13 -1.40
N LEU A 368 -5.42 13.09 -0.87
CA LEU A 368 -6.71 12.57 -1.37
C LEU A 368 -7.86 13.08 -0.51
N VAL A 369 -8.88 13.64 -1.16
CA VAL A 369 -10.18 13.96 -0.54
C VAL A 369 -11.21 12.99 -1.08
N LEU A 370 -11.69 12.10 -0.22
CA LEU A 370 -12.58 11.01 -0.56
C LEU A 370 -13.95 11.27 0.05
N VAL A 371 -14.97 11.33 -0.79
CA VAL A 371 -16.33 11.69 -0.42
C VAL A 371 -17.26 10.55 -0.81
N ALA A 372 -17.97 10.01 0.16
CA ALA A 372 -18.90 8.90 -0.02
C ALA A 372 -20.29 9.27 0.50
N CYS A 373 -21.33 8.74 -0.13
CA CYS A 373 -22.69 8.70 0.41
C CYS A 373 -23.18 7.24 0.43
N ASP A 374 -23.60 6.76 1.60
CA ASP A 374 -24.09 5.39 1.83
C ASP A 374 -23.16 4.32 1.21
N THR A 375 -23.64 3.50 0.27
CA THR A 375 -22.86 2.46 -0.43
C THR A 375 -21.83 2.99 -1.42
N GLY A 376 -21.83 4.31 -1.70
CA GLY A 376 -20.71 5.02 -2.34
C GLY A 376 -19.38 4.81 -1.62
N PHE A 377 -19.42 4.36 -0.37
CA PHE A 377 -18.24 3.93 0.37
C PHE A 377 -17.56 2.68 -0.22
N ALA A 378 -18.24 1.81 -0.98
CA ALA A 378 -17.62 0.65 -1.63
C ALA A 378 -16.41 1.00 -2.52
N PRO A 379 -16.57 1.79 -3.61
CA PRO A 379 -15.44 2.16 -4.46
C PRO A 379 -14.40 3.00 -3.70
N ILE A 380 -14.85 3.87 -2.79
CA ILE A 380 -13.96 4.68 -1.94
C ILE A 380 -13.09 3.81 -1.01
N LYS A 381 -13.66 2.74 -0.45
CA LYS A 381 -12.91 1.74 0.33
C LYS A 381 -11.86 1.04 -0.52
N SER A 382 -12.17 0.69 -1.77
CA SER A 382 -11.20 0.08 -2.70
C SER A 382 -10.01 1.03 -2.94
N LEU A 383 -10.29 2.31 -3.21
CA LEU A 383 -9.27 3.36 -3.36
C LEU A 383 -8.43 3.52 -2.09
N LEU A 384 -9.09 3.63 -0.92
CA LEU A 384 -8.42 3.80 0.38
C LEU A 384 -7.51 2.64 0.73
N GLU A 385 -7.99 1.40 0.61
CA GLU A 385 -7.16 0.22 0.92
C GLU A 385 -5.97 0.11 -0.02
N HIS A 386 -6.14 0.46 -1.29
CA HIS A 386 -5.04 0.47 -2.24
C HIS A 386 -4.03 1.58 -1.95
N ALA A 387 -4.51 2.79 -1.66
CA ALA A 387 -3.66 3.93 -1.35
C ALA A 387 -2.97 3.80 0.01
N MET A 388 -3.53 3.05 0.96
CA MET A 388 -2.86 2.70 2.22
C MET A 388 -1.83 1.57 2.06
N ALA A 389 -1.99 0.72 1.04
CA ALA A 389 -1.02 -0.32 0.73
C ALA A 389 0.21 0.24 0.00
N GLY A 390 0.04 1.29 -0.81
CA GLY A 390 1.14 2.04 -1.41
C GLY A 390 1.57 3.23 -0.54
N GLU A 391 2.82 3.31 -0.13
CA GLU A 391 3.32 4.40 0.75
C GLU A 391 3.48 5.77 0.05
N GLN A 392 2.73 6.03 -1.02
CA GLN A 392 2.97 7.16 -1.93
C GLN A 392 2.15 8.41 -1.62
N VAL A 393 1.03 8.29 -0.90
CA VAL A 393 0.10 9.40 -0.70
C VAL A 393 0.38 10.12 0.63
N GLU A 394 0.52 11.43 0.55
CA GLU A 394 0.85 12.28 1.71
C GLU A 394 -0.22 12.24 2.81
N ALA A 395 -1.51 12.34 2.46
CA ALA A 395 -2.61 12.35 3.40
C ALA A 395 -3.96 11.96 2.75
N PHE A 396 -4.86 11.44 3.57
CA PHE A 396 -6.19 10.98 3.17
C PHE A 396 -7.26 11.58 4.07
N ASP A 397 -8.29 12.20 3.49
CA ASP A 397 -9.45 12.69 4.24
C ASP A 397 -10.73 12.07 3.68
N LEU A 398 -11.39 11.24 4.51
CA LEU A 398 -12.67 10.63 4.18
C LEU A 398 -13.83 11.44 4.76
N TYR A 399 -14.80 11.81 3.92
CA TYR A 399 -16.09 12.37 4.32
C TYR A 399 -17.17 11.41 3.88
N TRP A 400 -17.86 10.81 4.84
CA TRP A 400 -18.91 9.86 4.55
C TRP A 400 -20.24 10.40 5.06
N LEU A 401 -21.19 10.60 4.15
CA LEU A 401 -22.58 10.90 4.45
C LEU A 401 -23.39 9.60 4.54
N ALA A 402 -24.22 9.48 5.57
CA ALA A 402 -25.28 8.46 5.62
C ALA A 402 -26.64 9.13 5.53
N THR A 403 -27.45 8.70 4.56
CA THR A 403 -28.86 9.10 4.45
C THR A 403 -29.79 8.18 5.22
N ARG A 404 -29.28 6.99 5.57
CA ARG A 404 -29.94 5.97 6.37
C ARG A 404 -29.30 5.84 7.73
N THR A 405 -30.05 5.34 8.70
CA THR A 405 -29.52 5.06 10.06
C THR A 405 -28.38 4.05 10.06
N ASP A 406 -28.34 3.18 9.06
CA ASP A 406 -27.32 2.14 8.90
C ASP A 406 -26.28 2.44 7.81
N GLY A 407 -26.30 3.66 7.24
CA GLY A 407 -25.41 4.03 6.14
C GLY A 407 -23.93 4.03 6.50
N HIS A 408 -23.57 4.23 7.78
CA HIS A 408 -22.18 4.14 8.30
C HIS A 408 -21.78 2.70 8.68
N TYR A 409 -22.12 1.72 7.85
CA TYR A 409 -22.03 0.28 8.14
C TYR A 409 -20.59 -0.24 8.39
N LEU A 410 -19.56 0.57 8.14
CA LEU A 410 -18.15 0.28 8.43
C LEU A 410 -17.46 1.40 9.23
N ALA A 411 -18.20 2.14 10.07
CA ALA A 411 -17.62 3.19 10.92
C ALA A 411 -16.47 2.68 11.82
N ASN A 412 -16.56 1.43 12.30
CA ASN A 412 -15.52 0.82 13.13
C ASN A 412 -14.20 0.67 12.36
N GLN A 413 -14.28 0.33 11.07
CA GLN A 413 -13.13 0.21 10.18
C GLN A 413 -12.46 1.58 9.97
N CYS A 414 -13.24 2.65 9.78
CA CYS A 414 -12.70 4.00 9.65
C CYS A 414 -11.94 4.43 10.92
N ARG A 415 -12.49 4.11 12.11
CA ARG A 415 -11.79 4.36 13.38
C ARG A 415 -10.52 3.53 13.52
N ALA A 416 -10.51 2.29 13.02
CA ALA A 416 -9.32 1.45 12.99
C ALA A 416 -8.21 2.04 12.14
N TRP A 417 -8.54 2.51 10.94
CA TRP A 417 -7.59 3.16 10.04
C TRP A 417 -7.04 4.45 10.65
N ALA A 418 -7.88 5.29 11.22
CA ALA A 418 -7.42 6.52 11.90
C ALA A 418 -6.53 6.25 13.12
N ALA A 419 -6.67 5.08 13.76
CA ALA A 419 -5.77 4.66 14.83
C ALA A 419 -4.46 4.04 14.32
N ALA A 420 -4.43 3.56 13.07
CA ALA A 420 -3.29 2.87 12.47
C ALA A 420 -2.40 3.80 11.62
N PHE A 421 -2.99 4.83 11.00
CA PHE A 421 -2.34 5.74 10.06
C PHE A 421 -2.49 7.19 10.53
N ASP A 422 -1.37 7.82 10.86
CA ASP A 422 -1.35 9.23 11.33
C ASP A 422 -1.77 10.23 10.22
N ASN A 423 -1.70 9.82 8.95
CA ASN A 423 -2.06 10.62 7.78
C ASN A 423 -3.47 10.34 7.24
N PHE A 424 -4.30 9.57 7.95
CA PHE A 424 -5.70 9.33 7.60
C PHE A 424 -6.64 10.02 8.58
N SER A 425 -7.56 10.84 8.06
CA SER A 425 -8.66 11.42 8.81
C SER A 425 -10.00 10.99 8.23
N HIS A 426 -11.04 10.96 9.07
CA HIS A 426 -12.40 10.71 8.60
C HIS A 426 -13.42 11.56 9.36
N ARG A 427 -14.50 11.90 8.68
CA ARG A 427 -15.68 12.56 9.25
C ARG A 427 -16.94 11.87 8.75
N LEU A 428 -17.77 11.44 9.70
CA LEU A 428 -19.06 10.83 9.42
C LEU A 428 -20.15 11.90 9.60
N LEU A 429 -21.02 12.04 8.62
CA LEU A 429 -22.14 12.98 8.60
C LEU A 429 -23.45 12.22 8.38
N THR A 430 -24.57 12.77 8.86
CA THR A 430 -25.89 12.17 8.68
C THR A 430 -26.87 13.24 8.28
N ASP A 431 -27.54 13.03 7.14
CA ASP A 431 -28.64 13.87 6.69
C ASP A 431 -29.57 13.02 5.82
N GLY A 432 -30.89 13.07 6.08
CA GLY A 432 -31.86 12.28 5.31
C GLY A 432 -32.01 12.74 3.86
N SER A 433 -31.56 13.95 3.51
CA SER A 433 -31.53 14.46 2.14
C SER A 433 -30.13 14.32 1.54
N PRO A 434 -29.95 13.54 0.46
CA PRO A 434 -28.66 13.43 -0.22
C PRO A 434 -28.12 14.80 -0.66
N ALA A 435 -28.98 15.68 -1.19
CA ALA A 435 -28.60 17.00 -1.66
C ALA A 435 -28.20 17.95 -0.51
N ALA A 436 -28.94 17.99 0.60
CA ALA A 436 -28.58 18.82 1.75
C ALA A 436 -27.30 18.32 2.44
N GLY A 437 -27.18 16.99 2.58
CA GLY A 437 -25.99 16.35 3.12
C GLY A 437 -24.74 16.58 2.25
N ALA A 438 -24.89 16.67 0.92
CA ALA A 438 -23.80 17.05 0.02
C ALA A 438 -23.21 18.41 0.39
N TRP A 439 -24.05 19.42 0.63
CA TRP A 439 -23.59 20.76 1.06
C TRP A 439 -22.87 20.72 2.41
N GLN A 440 -23.40 19.97 3.39
CA GLN A 440 -22.73 19.80 4.69
C GLN A 440 -21.34 19.14 4.54
N VAL A 441 -21.22 18.18 3.63
CA VAL A 441 -19.93 17.57 3.30
C VAL A 441 -18.99 18.61 2.69
N VAL A 442 -19.43 19.40 1.71
CA VAL A 442 -18.59 20.45 1.10
C VAL A 442 -18.11 21.45 2.17
N GLU A 443 -18.99 21.92 3.04
CA GLU A 443 -18.62 22.80 4.16
C GLU A 443 -17.57 22.16 5.07
N ALA A 444 -17.75 20.88 5.40
CA ALA A 444 -16.81 20.14 6.23
C ALA A 444 -15.43 19.96 5.56
N VAL A 445 -15.41 19.73 4.24
CA VAL A 445 -14.18 19.65 3.46
C VAL A 445 -13.46 20.99 3.49
N VAL A 446 -14.15 22.08 3.14
CA VAL A 446 -13.56 23.44 3.07
C VAL A 446 -13.08 23.92 4.43
N ALA A 447 -13.78 23.56 5.51
CA ALA A 447 -13.35 23.89 6.87
C ALA A 447 -12.03 23.21 7.26
N SER A 448 -11.73 22.03 6.69
CA SER A 448 -10.56 21.22 7.05
C SER A 448 -9.40 21.39 6.05
N ARG A 449 -9.69 21.68 4.78
CA ARG A 449 -8.73 21.78 3.68
C ARG A 449 -8.96 23.07 2.88
N ARG A 450 -7.98 23.99 2.93
CA ARG A 450 -8.05 25.27 2.21
C ARG A 450 -7.49 25.22 0.78
N GLU A 451 -6.65 24.24 0.47
CA GLU A 451 -5.91 24.15 -0.81
C GLU A 451 -6.41 22.99 -1.70
N LEU A 452 -7.72 22.94 -1.96
CA LEU A 452 -8.34 21.87 -2.77
C LEU A 452 -7.78 21.75 -4.19
N ALA A 453 -7.18 22.81 -4.73
CA ALA A 453 -6.53 22.78 -6.03
C ALA A 453 -5.31 21.82 -6.10
N GLN A 454 -4.73 21.48 -4.94
CA GLN A 454 -3.60 20.56 -4.82
C GLN A 454 -4.02 19.14 -4.46
N CYS A 455 -5.33 18.88 -4.31
CA CYS A 455 -5.85 17.56 -3.97
C CYS A 455 -6.40 16.83 -5.21
N ASP A 456 -6.38 15.50 -5.14
CA ASP A 456 -7.22 14.68 -6.01
C ASP A 456 -8.51 14.33 -5.22
N VAL A 457 -9.66 14.59 -5.84
CA VAL A 457 -10.97 14.54 -5.19
C VAL A 457 -11.79 13.42 -5.81
N PHE A 458 -12.34 12.54 -4.98
CA PHE A 458 -13.14 11.39 -5.40
C PHE A 458 -14.50 11.44 -4.72
N VAL A 459 -15.58 11.45 -5.50
CA VAL A 459 -16.95 11.54 -5.00
C VAL A 459 -17.77 10.36 -5.51
N ALA A 460 -18.37 9.57 -4.61
CA ALA A 460 -19.19 8.42 -4.97
C ALA A 460 -20.50 8.34 -4.17
N GLY A 461 -21.61 8.03 -4.84
CA GLY A 461 -22.94 7.95 -4.23
C GLY A 461 -24.08 8.11 -5.24
N PRO A 462 -25.33 8.33 -4.77
CA PRO A 462 -26.46 8.56 -5.66
C PRO A 462 -26.31 9.90 -6.39
N ALA A 463 -26.96 10.03 -7.57
CA ALA A 463 -26.85 11.20 -8.43
C ALA A 463 -27.18 12.52 -7.69
N GLU A 464 -28.20 12.48 -6.84
CA GLU A 464 -28.69 13.60 -6.02
C GLU A 464 -27.65 14.13 -5.01
N PHE A 465 -26.67 13.31 -4.63
CA PHE A 465 -25.55 13.69 -3.78
C PHE A 465 -24.33 14.11 -4.61
N VAL A 466 -23.97 13.30 -5.62
CA VAL A 466 -22.73 13.47 -6.39
C VAL A 466 -22.71 14.81 -7.13
N GLN A 467 -23.82 15.18 -7.78
CA GLN A 467 -23.90 16.42 -8.56
C GLN A 467 -23.64 17.69 -7.70
N PRO A 468 -24.40 17.94 -6.60
CA PRO A 468 -24.14 19.11 -5.77
C PRO A 468 -22.79 19.05 -5.04
N ALA A 469 -22.33 17.87 -4.61
CA ALA A 469 -21.02 17.73 -3.95
C ALA A 469 -19.88 18.14 -4.91
N VAL A 470 -19.89 17.63 -6.15
CA VAL A 470 -18.88 17.98 -7.16
C VAL A 470 -18.92 19.47 -7.49
N GLN A 471 -20.11 20.03 -7.72
CA GLN A 471 -20.26 21.46 -8.01
C GLN A 471 -19.76 22.34 -6.86
N GLY A 472 -20.10 22.00 -5.62
CA GLY A 472 -19.66 22.74 -4.44
C GLY A 472 -18.15 22.65 -4.22
N LEU A 473 -17.56 21.46 -4.39
CA LEU A 473 -16.10 21.27 -4.26
C LEU A 473 -15.32 22.01 -5.35
N GLN A 474 -15.80 21.99 -6.59
CA GLN A 474 -15.20 22.75 -7.70
C GLN A 474 -15.35 24.27 -7.48
N GLY A 475 -16.52 24.72 -7.00
CA GLY A 475 -16.75 26.11 -6.61
C GLY A 475 -15.84 26.57 -5.46
N ALA A 476 -15.42 25.65 -4.59
CA ALA A 476 -14.47 25.88 -3.51
C ALA A 476 -12.99 25.75 -3.94
N GLY A 477 -12.71 25.46 -5.22
CA GLY A 477 -11.36 25.46 -5.79
C GLY A 477 -10.78 24.07 -6.13
N ALA A 478 -11.54 22.98 -6.01
CA ALA A 478 -11.12 21.69 -6.56
C ALA A 478 -11.03 21.75 -8.08
N LEU A 479 -9.96 21.21 -8.67
CA LEU A 479 -9.77 21.27 -10.13
C LEU A 479 -10.67 20.24 -10.84
N PRO A 480 -11.38 20.61 -11.92
CA PRO A 480 -12.23 19.67 -12.66
C PRO A 480 -11.49 18.45 -13.17
N GLY A 481 -10.26 18.62 -13.67
CA GLY A 481 -9.41 17.51 -14.14
C GLY A 481 -8.86 16.59 -13.04
N ARG A 482 -9.12 16.91 -11.76
CA ARG A 482 -8.73 16.13 -10.57
C ARG A 482 -9.92 15.78 -9.69
N THR A 483 -11.15 16.05 -10.17
CA THR A 483 -12.38 15.72 -9.46
C THR A 483 -13.06 14.59 -10.20
N HIS A 484 -12.99 13.40 -9.61
CA HIS A 484 -13.53 12.17 -10.15
C HIS A 484 -14.86 11.87 -9.47
N ALA A 485 -15.85 11.48 -10.25
CA ALA A 485 -17.20 11.21 -9.77
C ALA A 485 -17.70 9.84 -10.24
N LEU A 486 -18.36 9.12 -9.35
CA LEU A 486 -19.03 7.85 -9.64
C LEU A 486 -20.45 7.90 -9.10
N VAL A 487 -21.41 7.88 -10.02
CA VAL A 487 -22.85 7.79 -9.70
C VAL A 487 -23.23 6.32 -9.64
N LEU A 488 -23.89 5.91 -8.54
CA LEU A 488 -24.34 4.55 -8.29
C LEU A 488 -25.84 4.39 -8.46
#